data_AF-A0A8S1GTJ7-F1
#
_entry.id   AF-A0A8S1GTJ7-F1
#
_cell.length_a   1.000
_cell.length_b   1.000
_cell.length_c   1.000
_cell.angle_alpha   90.00
_cell.angle_beta   90.00
_cell.angle_gamma   90.00
#
_symmetry.space_group_name_H-M   'P 1'
#
loop_
_entity.id
_entity.type
_entity.pdbx_description
1 polymer ?
#
loop_
_entity_poly.entity_id
_entity_poly.type
_entity_poly.pdbx_seq_one_letter_code
_entity_poly.pdbx_strand_id
1 'polypeptide(L)'
;MGVSLIAERCLNSILYNDKKNKSFDELWRNMPHNIDYCSANAQISLQKFPVDGGFHYYYIRQMNETYKNGNCRIYLHMDEREKKQILPNLQKESKGCEIMNGFSTPRSYTSHEEETREIVDLLIVRSTDYRILMSHLDVLEFPSTVDVCQLNIVFSLPKAEEEQEFVEMIYALANGGKYLLYGATRDRQDLRMNVFLLNVHTPHCQQLFLRKFTID
;
A
#
# COMPACT_ATOMS: atom_id res chain seq x y z
N MET A 1 6.70 11.01 -15.30
CA MET A 1 5.57 10.24 -15.88
C MET A 1 5.98 8.95 -16.59
N GLY A 2 7.23 8.76 -17.07
CA GLY A 2 7.60 7.55 -17.84
C GLY A 2 7.83 6.24 -17.05
N VAL A 3 8.21 6.31 -15.76
CA VAL A 3 8.58 5.12 -14.95
C VAL A 3 7.36 4.30 -14.52
N SER A 4 6.24 4.96 -14.19
CA SER A 4 4.98 4.30 -13.79
C SER A 4 4.45 3.39 -14.91
N LEU A 5 4.41 3.92 -16.14
CA LEU A 5 3.93 3.22 -17.33
C LEU A 5 4.74 1.95 -17.68
N ILE A 6 6.03 1.89 -17.33
CA ILE A 6 6.88 0.72 -17.59
C ILE A 6 6.63 -0.38 -16.56
N ALA A 7 6.57 -0.02 -15.28
CA ALA A 7 6.25 -0.96 -14.20
C ALA A 7 4.84 -1.54 -14.37
N GLU A 8 3.87 -0.70 -14.72
CA GLU A 8 2.49 -1.06 -15.08
C GLU A 8 2.44 -2.09 -16.22
N ARG A 9 3.10 -1.80 -17.35
CA ARG A 9 3.13 -2.72 -18.49
C ARG A 9 3.83 -4.03 -18.17
N CYS A 10 4.91 -3.99 -17.41
CA CYS A 10 5.62 -5.18 -16.95
C CYS A 10 4.69 -6.08 -16.12
N LEU A 11 4.04 -5.51 -15.10
CA LEU A 11 3.18 -6.29 -14.21
C LEU A 11 1.96 -6.83 -14.95
N ASN A 12 1.32 -6.01 -15.78
CA ASN A 12 0.17 -6.44 -16.57
C ASN A 12 0.53 -7.60 -17.51
N SER A 13 1.69 -7.53 -18.17
CA SER A 13 2.18 -8.60 -19.02
C SER A 13 2.39 -9.89 -18.22
N ILE A 14 2.99 -9.80 -17.03
CA ILE A 14 3.21 -10.97 -16.18
C ILE A 14 1.90 -11.54 -15.65
N LEU A 15 1.00 -10.72 -15.10
CA LEU A 15 -0.29 -11.19 -14.57
C LEU A 15 -1.15 -11.82 -15.66
N TYR A 16 -1.18 -11.22 -16.86
CA TYR A 16 -1.93 -11.76 -17.98
C TYR A 16 -1.37 -13.09 -18.49
N ASN A 17 -0.05 -13.21 -18.59
CA ASN A 17 0.62 -14.43 -19.04
C ASN A 17 0.57 -15.54 -17.98
N ASP A 18 0.75 -15.19 -16.71
CA ASP A 18 0.72 -16.14 -15.59
C ASP A 18 -0.72 -16.65 -15.40
N LYS A 19 -1.74 -15.79 -15.45
CA LYS A 19 -3.15 -16.22 -15.35
C LYS A 19 -3.54 -17.23 -16.42
N LYS A 20 -2.96 -17.15 -17.63
CA LYS A 20 -3.24 -18.10 -18.71
C LYS A 20 -2.56 -19.46 -18.54
N ASN A 21 -1.41 -19.49 -17.87
CA ASN A 21 -0.48 -20.63 -17.94
C ASN A 21 -0.18 -21.28 -16.58
N LYS A 22 -0.57 -20.64 -15.46
CA LYS A 22 -0.27 -21.07 -14.10
C LYS A 22 -1.54 -21.20 -13.28
N SER A 23 -1.50 -22.03 -12.25
CA SER A 23 -2.58 -22.05 -11.25
C SER A 23 -2.59 -20.76 -10.44
N PHE A 24 -3.72 -20.47 -9.79
CA PHE A 24 -3.80 -19.32 -8.89
C PHE A 24 -2.78 -19.40 -7.74
N ASP A 25 -2.58 -20.59 -7.16
CA ASP A 25 -1.57 -20.82 -6.11
C ASP A 25 -0.15 -20.46 -6.58
N GLU A 26 0.20 -20.83 -7.81
CA GLU A 26 1.50 -20.48 -8.40
C GLU A 26 1.62 -18.98 -8.66
N LEU A 27 0.55 -18.34 -9.15
CA LEU A 27 0.48 -16.90 -9.34
C LEU A 27 0.63 -16.16 -8.00
N TRP A 28 -0.09 -16.58 -6.97
CA TRP A 28 0.02 -16.03 -5.61
C TRP A 28 1.43 -16.15 -5.05
N ARG A 29 2.06 -17.32 -5.17
CA ARG A 29 3.42 -17.55 -4.66
C ARG A 29 4.48 -16.71 -5.36
N ASN A 30 4.32 -16.52 -6.67
CA ASN A 30 5.26 -15.75 -7.49
C ASN A 30 4.99 -14.24 -7.48
N MET A 31 3.81 -13.81 -7.02
CA MET A 31 3.39 -12.42 -7.11
C MET A 31 4.37 -11.42 -6.48
N PRO A 32 4.94 -11.64 -5.28
CA PRO A 32 5.94 -10.74 -4.74
C PRO A 32 7.16 -10.58 -5.65
N HIS A 33 7.65 -11.70 -6.19
CA HIS A 33 8.79 -11.67 -7.09
C HIS A 33 8.46 -10.91 -8.39
N ASN A 34 7.26 -11.12 -8.94
CA ASN A 34 6.79 -10.44 -10.14
C ASN A 34 6.64 -8.93 -9.93
N ILE A 35 6.08 -8.52 -8.78
CA ILE A 35 5.92 -7.11 -8.41
C ILE A 35 7.29 -6.46 -8.19
N ASP A 36 8.18 -7.12 -7.43
CA ASP A 36 9.52 -6.61 -7.15
C ASP A 36 10.40 -6.56 -8.41
N TYR A 37 10.20 -7.50 -9.35
CA TYR A 37 10.89 -7.49 -10.66
C TYR A 37 10.45 -6.32 -11.53
N CYS A 38 9.15 -6.00 -11.51
CA CYS A 38 8.61 -4.88 -12.27
C CYS A 38 8.77 -3.53 -11.57
N SER A 39 9.10 -3.52 -10.27
CA SER A 39 9.30 -2.28 -9.54
C SER A 39 10.67 -1.69 -9.88
N ALA A 40 10.69 -0.38 -10.16
CA ALA A 40 11.90 0.30 -10.61
C ALA A 40 12.97 0.46 -9.51
N ASN A 41 12.74 -0.03 -8.27
CA ASN A 41 13.63 0.26 -7.15
C ASN A 41 13.58 -0.78 -6.00
N ALA A 42 14.41 -1.82 -6.08
CA ALA A 42 14.53 -2.87 -5.07
C ALA A 42 15.22 -2.45 -3.74
N GLN A 43 15.55 -1.16 -3.54
CA GLN A 43 16.36 -0.69 -2.40
C GLN A 43 15.57 -0.06 -1.24
N ILE A 44 14.24 -0.20 -1.21
CA ILE A 44 13.43 0.31 -0.10
C ILE A 44 13.61 -0.59 1.14
N SER A 45 14.18 -0.03 2.21
CA SER A 45 14.34 -0.75 3.49
C SER A 45 12.99 -0.91 4.18
N LEU A 46 12.48 -2.15 4.25
CA LEU A 46 11.27 -2.49 4.99
C LEU A 46 11.62 -2.97 6.41
N GLN A 47 11.01 -2.37 7.42
CA GLN A 47 10.99 -2.82 8.80
C GLN A 47 9.81 -3.76 9.01
N LYS A 48 10.04 -4.94 9.62
CA LYS A 48 8.99 -5.95 9.84
C LYS A 48 8.48 -5.90 11.28
N PHE A 49 7.19 -6.04 11.46
CA PHE A 49 6.50 -6.13 12.75
C PHE A 49 5.73 -7.45 12.83
N PRO A 50 6.26 -8.46 13.54
CA PRO A 50 5.58 -9.74 13.66
C PRO A 50 4.28 -9.58 14.46
N VAL A 51 3.29 -10.38 14.10
CA VAL A 51 2.07 -10.61 14.89
C VAL A 51 1.84 -12.12 15.04
N ASP A 52 0.97 -12.48 15.98
CA ASP A 52 0.53 -13.84 16.23
C ASP A 52 0.09 -14.53 14.94
N GLY A 53 0.50 -15.78 14.76
CA GLY A 53 0.24 -16.55 13.54
C GLY A 53 1.32 -16.43 12.45
N GLY A 54 2.47 -15.80 12.75
CA GLY A 54 3.61 -15.75 11.82
C GLY A 54 3.51 -14.68 10.72
N PHE A 55 2.52 -13.80 10.84
CA PHE A 55 2.31 -12.66 9.95
C PHE A 55 3.25 -11.50 10.31
N HIS A 56 3.55 -10.65 9.33
CA HIS A 56 4.35 -9.45 9.55
C HIS A 56 3.66 -8.26 8.86
N TYR A 57 3.49 -7.16 9.60
CA TYR A 57 3.26 -5.85 9.01
C TYR A 57 4.59 -5.22 8.66
N TYR A 58 4.60 -4.32 7.68
CA TYR A 58 5.82 -3.70 7.19
C TYR A 58 5.71 -2.18 7.23
N TYR A 59 6.83 -1.51 7.55
CA TYR A 59 6.97 -0.06 7.55
C TYR A 59 8.24 0.32 6.81
N ILE A 60 8.21 1.36 5.96
CA ILE A 60 9.43 1.79 5.26
C ILE A 60 10.30 2.57 6.25
N ARG A 61 11.49 2.05 6.53
CA ARG A 61 12.45 2.62 7.50
C ARG A 61 13.19 3.86 7.00
N GLN A 62 13.28 4.05 5.68
CA GLN A 62 14.07 5.15 5.08
C GLN A 62 13.38 6.52 5.07
N MET A 63 12.29 6.71 5.80
CA MET A 63 11.62 8.01 5.93
C MET A 63 12.31 8.96 6.95
N ASN A 64 13.60 8.73 7.18
CA ASN A 64 14.34 9.12 8.39
C ASN A 64 14.75 10.60 8.43
N GLU A 65 14.40 11.39 7.42
CA GLU A 65 14.65 12.84 7.41
C GLU A 65 13.36 13.65 7.51
N THR A 66 12.23 13.17 6.97
CA THR A 66 11.01 13.97 6.94
C THR A 66 10.22 13.92 8.25
N TYR A 67 10.27 12.81 8.99
CA TYR A 67 9.54 12.66 10.25
C TYR A 67 10.25 13.22 11.49
N LYS A 68 11.46 13.74 11.32
CA LYS A 68 12.20 14.39 12.42
C LYS A 68 11.46 15.61 13.00
N ASN A 69 10.50 16.16 12.25
CA ASN A 69 9.73 17.33 12.68
C ASN A 69 8.37 16.98 13.35
N GLY A 70 8.02 15.69 13.52
CA GLY A 70 6.82 15.29 14.28
C GLY A 70 5.48 15.57 13.61
N ASN A 71 5.46 15.84 12.30
CA ASN A 71 4.25 16.10 11.53
C ASN A 71 3.98 14.93 10.57
N CYS A 72 3.75 13.74 11.11
CA CYS A 72 3.33 12.60 10.29
C CYS A 72 2.06 11.96 10.81
N ARG A 73 1.23 11.46 9.90
CA ARG A 73 -0.03 10.78 10.19
C ARG A 73 -0.01 9.36 9.63
N ILE A 74 -0.26 8.39 10.51
CA ILE A 74 -0.36 6.98 10.17
C ILE A 74 -1.76 6.49 10.49
N TYR A 75 -2.45 5.94 9.51
CA TYR A 75 -3.79 5.39 9.67
C TYR A 75 -3.76 3.87 9.62
N LEU A 76 -4.42 3.24 10.58
CA LEU A 76 -4.59 1.80 10.64
C LEU A 76 -6.06 1.45 10.44
N HIS A 77 -6.37 0.77 9.33
CA HIS A 77 -7.67 0.19 9.06
C HIS A 77 -7.53 -1.33 9.10
N MET A 78 -7.63 -1.90 10.30
CA MET A 78 -7.49 -3.35 10.55
C MET A 78 -8.21 -3.71 11.85
N ASP A 79 -8.30 -5.00 12.16
CA ASP A 79 -8.92 -5.45 13.39
C ASP A 79 -8.16 -4.97 14.65
N GLU A 80 -8.90 -4.73 15.74
CA GLU A 80 -8.33 -4.21 16.99
C GLU A 80 -7.33 -5.17 17.63
N ARG A 81 -7.42 -6.48 17.36
CA ARG A 81 -6.53 -7.49 17.95
C ARG A 81 -5.13 -7.39 17.33
N GLU A 82 -5.03 -7.25 16.04
CA GLU A 82 -3.77 -7.15 15.31
C GLU A 82 -3.14 -5.78 15.48
N LYS A 83 -3.97 -4.75 15.48
CA LYS A 83 -3.55 -3.40 15.83
C LYS A 83 -2.84 -3.36 17.19
N LYS A 84 -3.41 -3.99 18.23
CA LYS A 84 -2.77 -4.07 19.56
C LYS A 84 -1.38 -4.72 19.53
N GLN A 85 -1.12 -5.62 18.57
CA GLN A 85 0.16 -6.31 18.45
C GLN A 85 1.21 -5.47 17.72
N ILE A 86 0.81 -4.72 16.69
CA ILE A 86 1.76 -3.88 15.94
C ILE A 86 1.99 -2.50 16.54
N LEU A 87 0.99 -1.94 17.22
CA LEU A 87 1.01 -0.54 17.66
C LEU A 87 2.24 -0.19 18.51
N PRO A 88 2.70 -1.03 19.47
CA PRO A 88 3.90 -0.70 20.25
C PRO A 88 5.17 -0.58 19.41
N ASN A 89 5.35 -1.47 18.43
CA ASN A 89 6.51 -1.45 17.56
C ASN A 89 6.41 -0.31 16.54
N LEU A 90 5.21 -0.08 15.99
CA LEU A 90 4.96 1.02 15.08
C LEU A 90 5.24 2.36 15.78
N GLN A 91 4.70 2.59 16.97
CA GLN A 91 4.96 3.80 17.77
C GLN A 91 6.44 4.03 18.07
N LYS A 92 7.19 2.95 18.29
CA LYS A 92 8.63 3.01 18.52
C LYS A 92 9.40 3.48 17.28
N GLU A 93 9.05 2.95 16.10
CA GLU A 93 9.73 3.26 14.84
C GLU A 93 9.23 4.58 14.21
N SER A 94 7.97 4.94 14.44
CA SER A 94 7.32 6.16 13.96
C SER A 94 7.23 7.23 15.05
N LYS A 95 8.30 7.38 15.84
CA LYS A 95 8.33 8.32 16.97
C LYS A 95 8.04 9.74 16.50
N GLY A 96 6.97 10.34 17.03
CA GLY A 96 6.51 11.68 16.63
C GLY A 96 5.39 11.69 15.59
N CYS A 97 5.00 10.54 15.04
CA CYS A 97 3.79 10.45 14.21
C CYS A 97 2.53 10.32 15.06
N GLU A 98 1.45 10.95 14.60
CA GLU A 98 0.09 10.71 15.06
C GLU A 98 -0.42 9.41 14.42
N ILE A 99 -0.85 8.45 15.24
CA ILE A 99 -1.40 7.18 14.77
C ILE A 99 -2.90 7.17 15.03
N MET A 100 -3.68 7.06 13.96
CA MET A 100 -5.13 7.17 13.95
C MET A 100 -5.81 5.87 13.53
N ASN A 101 -7.06 5.70 13.99
CA ASN A 101 -7.85 4.49 13.79
C ASN A 101 -8.88 4.71 12.69
N GLY A 102 -8.67 4.06 11.55
CA GLY A 102 -9.56 4.15 10.39
C GLY A 102 -9.65 5.56 9.79
N PHE A 103 -10.12 5.62 8.55
CA PHE A 103 -10.60 6.88 8.01
C PHE A 103 -11.98 7.16 8.58
N SER A 104 -12.18 8.33 9.19
CA SER A 104 -13.52 8.92 9.13
C SER A 104 -13.68 9.34 7.67
N THR A 105 -14.57 8.67 6.93
CA THR A 105 -15.00 9.16 5.62
C THR A 105 -15.30 10.65 5.78
N PRO A 106 -14.76 11.54 4.92
CA PRO A 106 -15.14 12.93 4.97
C PRO A 106 -16.66 12.99 4.90
N ARG A 107 -17.29 13.59 5.92
CA ARG A 107 -18.67 14.04 5.77
C ARG A 107 -18.72 14.84 4.48
N SER A 108 -19.72 14.62 3.65
CA SER A 108 -19.99 15.44 2.46
C SER A 108 -19.90 16.91 2.85
N TYR A 109 -18.75 17.54 2.58
CA TYR A 109 -18.55 18.96 2.82
C TYR A 109 -19.01 19.66 1.56
N THR A 110 -20.18 20.27 1.67
CA THR A 110 -20.68 21.20 0.68
C THR A 110 -19.81 22.45 0.67
N SER A 111 -19.27 22.73 -0.52
CA SER A 111 -18.88 24.03 -1.08
C SER A 111 -17.68 24.82 -0.51
N HIS A 112 -16.73 25.08 -1.41
CA HIS A 112 -16.10 26.38 -1.69
C HIS A 112 -15.22 27.07 -0.64
N GLU A 113 -14.45 26.32 0.14
CA GLU A 113 -13.20 26.86 0.70
C GLU A 113 -12.03 26.10 0.07
N GLU A 114 -10.88 26.76 -0.11
CA GLU A 114 -9.63 26.10 -0.52
C GLU A 114 -9.27 25.05 0.56
N GLU A 115 -9.88 23.87 0.45
CA GLU A 115 -9.75 22.79 1.43
C GLU A 115 -8.28 22.40 1.48
N THR A 116 -7.65 22.69 2.62
CA THR A 116 -6.36 22.13 2.99
C THR A 116 -6.45 20.62 2.85
N ARG A 117 -5.83 20.09 1.79
CA ARG A 117 -5.72 18.65 1.59
C ARG A 117 -4.97 18.06 2.78
N GLU A 118 -5.63 17.16 3.49
CA GLU A 118 -5.00 16.38 4.53
C GLU A 118 -3.97 15.44 3.89
N ILE A 119 -2.79 15.35 4.47
CA ILE A 119 -1.75 14.44 4.01
C ILE A 119 -1.66 13.30 5.02
N VAL A 120 -1.79 12.09 4.53
CA VAL A 120 -1.60 10.86 5.30
C VAL A 120 -0.35 10.18 4.80
N ASP A 121 0.67 10.13 5.63
CA ASP A 121 1.96 9.58 5.25
C ASP A 121 1.90 8.07 4.99
N LEU A 122 1.17 7.35 5.84
CA LEU A 122 1.01 5.90 5.74
C LEU A 122 -0.41 5.48 6.08
N LEU A 123 -1.04 4.75 5.18
CA LEU A 123 -2.28 4.02 5.42
C LEU A 123 -2.00 2.52 5.34
N ILE A 124 -2.31 1.79 6.41
CA ILE A 124 -2.30 0.33 6.40
C ILE A 124 -3.73 -0.16 6.39
N VAL A 125 -4.14 -0.82 5.31
CA VAL A 125 -5.48 -1.39 5.16
C VAL A 125 -5.41 -2.90 5.19
N ARG A 126 -6.24 -3.48 6.03
CA ARG A 126 -6.53 -4.90 6.04
C ARG A 126 -8.02 -5.10 6.17
N SER A 127 -8.56 -5.90 5.27
CA SER A 127 -9.91 -6.44 5.36
C SER A 127 -9.85 -7.93 5.04
N THR A 128 -10.68 -8.72 5.71
CA THR A 128 -10.97 -10.10 5.30
C THR A 128 -11.99 -10.15 4.15
N ASP A 129 -12.60 -9.01 3.82
CA ASP A 129 -13.58 -8.85 2.75
C ASP A 129 -13.01 -7.92 1.67
N TYR A 130 -12.83 -8.48 0.47
CA TYR A 130 -12.29 -7.80 -0.71
C TYR A 130 -13.16 -6.63 -1.18
N ARG A 131 -14.47 -6.67 -0.95
CA ARG A 131 -15.40 -5.59 -1.35
C ARG A 131 -15.27 -4.40 -0.43
N ILE A 132 -15.07 -4.65 0.87
CA ILE A 132 -14.74 -3.58 1.83
C ILE A 132 -13.40 -2.96 1.46
N LEU A 133 -12.44 -3.77 1.03
CA LEU A 133 -11.15 -3.24 0.60
C LEU A 133 -11.27 -2.37 -0.66
N MET A 134 -12.07 -2.79 -1.64
CA MET A 134 -12.42 -1.99 -2.83
C MET A 134 -13.05 -0.65 -2.47
N SER A 135 -14.03 -0.61 -1.56
CA SER A 135 -14.66 0.67 -1.20
C SER A 135 -13.70 1.65 -0.54
N HIS A 136 -12.69 1.17 0.19
CA HIS A 136 -11.62 2.02 0.70
C HIS A 136 -10.70 2.53 -0.41
N LEU A 137 -10.44 1.71 -1.43
CA LEU A 137 -9.62 2.10 -2.58
C LEU A 137 -10.34 3.11 -3.48
N ASP A 138 -11.64 2.96 -3.69
CA ASP A 138 -12.46 3.94 -4.41
C ASP A 138 -12.34 5.33 -3.76
N VAL A 139 -12.40 5.41 -2.43
CA VAL A 139 -12.19 6.67 -1.67
C VAL A 139 -10.80 7.27 -1.92
N LEU A 140 -9.79 6.44 -2.20
CA LEU A 140 -8.43 6.86 -2.49
C LEU A 140 -8.21 7.22 -3.97
N GLU A 141 -9.09 6.81 -4.89
CA GLU A 141 -9.00 7.08 -6.33
C GLU A 141 -9.72 8.37 -6.76
N PHE A 142 -10.84 8.72 -6.12
CA PHE A 142 -11.49 10.00 -6.36
C PHE A 142 -10.64 11.17 -5.83
N PRO A 143 -10.83 12.42 -6.32
CA PRO A 143 -10.21 13.61 -5.71
C PRO A 143 -10.78 13.80 -4.31
N SER A 144 -10.28 13.00 -3.39
CA SER A 144 -10.50 13.10 -1.97
C SER A 144 -9.72 14.30 -1.47
N THR A 145 -10.23 14.90 -0.41
CA THR A 145 -9.56 15.94 0.39
C THR A 145 -8.30 15.41 1.10
N VAL A 146 -7.88 14.18 0.78
CA VAL A 146 -6.85 13.45 1.50
C VAL A 146 -5.88 12.80 0.53
N ASP A 147 -4.61 13.18 0.64
CA ASP A 147 -3.51 12.60 -0.11
C ASP A 147 -2.81 11.56 0.77
N VAL A 148 -3.02 10.28 0.48
CA VAL A 148 -2.26 9.18 1.08
C VAL A 148 -0.95 9.03 0.32
N CYS A 149 0.19 9.13 1.01
CA CYS A 149 1.51 9.04 0.40
C CYS A 149 2.00 7.60 0.25
N GLN A 150 1.79 6.76 1.26
CA GLN A 150 2.07 5.32 1.20
C GLN A 150 0.84 4.52 1.59
N LEU A 151 0.55 3.49 0.80
CA LEU A 151 -0.53 2.55 1.06
C LEU A 151 0.03 1.13 1.17
N ASN A 152 -0.25 0.49 2.31
CA ASN A 152 0.08 -0.91 2.56
C ASN A 152 -1.21 -1.69 2.65
N ILE A 153 -1.43 -2.57 1.68
CA ILE A 153 -2.63 -3.40 1.63
C ILE A 153 -2.27 -4.82 2.02
N VAL A 154 -2.98 -5.36 3.00
CA VAL A 154 -2.80 -6.74 3.46
C VAL A 154 -3.92 -7.62 2.91
N PHE A 155 -3.58 -8.48 1.97
CA PHE A 155 -4.46 -9.50 1.41
C PHE A 155 -4.32 -10.81 2.17
N SER A 156 -5.44 -11.50 2.39
CA SER A 156 -5.45 -12.91 2.78
C SER A 156 -5.52 -13.77 1.52
N LEU A 157 -5.03 -15.01 1.52
CA LEU A 157 -5.16 -15.89 0.36
C LEU A 157 -6.65 -15.97 -0.05
N PRO A 158 -7.02 -15.55 -1.27
CA PRO A 158 -8.40 -15.61 -1.73
C PRO A 158 -8.92 -17.04 -1.72
N LYS A 159 -10.22 -17.18 -1.46
CA LYS A 159 -10.91 -18.43 -1.82
C LYS A 159 -11.05 -18.52 -3.33
N ALA A 160 -11.31 -19.72 -3.85
CA ALA A 160 -11.46 -19.98 -5.28
C ALA A 160 -12.45 -19.01 -5.97
N GLU A 161 -13.56 -18.69 -5.30
CA GLU A 161 -14.56 -17.74 -5.79
C GLU A 161 -14.12 -16.26 -5.80
N GLU A 162 -13.08 -15.91 -5.05
CA GLU A 162 -12.54 -14.54 -4.89
C GLU A 162 -11.27 -14.30 -5.73
N GLU A 163 -10.66 -15.34 -6.30
CA GLU A 163 -9.39 -15.26 -7.04
C GLU A 163 -9.45 -14.25 -8.20
N GLN A 164 -10.57 -14.23 -8.92
CA GLN A 164 -10.77 -13.32 -10.05
C GLN A 164 -10.84 -11.86 -9.60
N GLU A 165 -11.59 -11.58 -8.53
CA GLU A 165 -11.73 -10.24 -7.93
C GLU A 165 -10.36 -9.75 -7.42
N PHE A 166 -9.57 -10.64 -6.81
CA PHE A 166 -8.22 -10.33 -6.37
C PHE A 166 -7.29 -9.91 -7.52
N VAL A 167 -7.29 -10.66 -8.63
CA VAL A 167 -6.43 -10.33 -9.79
C VAL A 167 -6.86 -9.01 -10.43
N GLU A 168 -8.16 -8.77 -10.55
CA GLU A 168 -8.70 -7.51 -11.09
C GLU A 168 -8.33 -6.31 -10.22
N MET A 169 -8.34 -6.48 -8.90
CA MET A 169 -7.88 -5.45 -7.98
C MET A 169 -6.40 -5.13 -8.14
N ILE A 170 -5.52 -6.14 -8.19
CA ILE A 170 -4.08 -5.89 -8.38
C ILE A 170 -3.85 -5.18 -9.72
N TYR A 171 -4.60 -5.55 -10.75
CA TYR A 171 -4.58 -4.87 -12.04
C TYR A 171 -5.05 -3.41 -11.95
N ALA A 172 -6.17 -3.14 -11.26
CA ALA A 172 -6.68 -1.78 -11.06
C ALA A 172 -5.67 -0.93 -10.29
N LEU A 173 -5.13 -1.45 -9.19
CA LEU A 173 -4.10 -0.79 -8.37
C LEU A 173 -2.83 -0.47 -9.16
N ALA A 174 -2.42 -1.34 -10.07
CA ALA A 174 -1.29 -1.07 -10.95
C ALA A 174 -1.63 0.04 -11.96
N ASN A 175 -2.81 0.00 -12.58
CA ASN A 175 -3.17 0.89 -13.68
C ASN A 175 -3.84 2.21 -13.27
N GLY A 176 -4.13 2.42 -11.97
CA GLY A 176 -4.83 3.60 -11.48
C GLY A 176 -4.06 4.92 -11.64
N GLY A 177 -2.77 4.88 -11.97
CA GLY A 177 -1.93 6.04 -12.32
C GLY A 177 -1.61 7.01 -11.16
N LYS A 178 -2.43 7.05 -10.10
CA LYS A 178 -2.18 7.81 -8.86
C LYS A 178 -1.09 7.16 -8.00
N TYR A 179 -1.10 5.84 -7.95
CA TYR A 179 -0.20 5.05 -7.12
C TYR A 179 0.73 4.18 -7.97
N LEU A 180 2.00 4.17 -7.59
CA LEU A 180 2.99 3.24 -8.11
C LEU A 180 3.06 2.03 -7.19
N LEU A 181 2.81 0.84 -7.74
CA LEU A 181 3.13 -0.42 -7.10
C LEU A 181 4.65 -0.59 -7.04
N TYR A 182 5.22 -0.66 -5.84
CA TYR A 182 6.68 -0.66 -5.69
C TYR A 182 7.24 -1.92 -5.03
N GLY A 183 6.40 -2.76 -4.44
CA GLY A 183 6.85 -4.02 -3.87
C GLY A 183 5.72 -4.83 -3.26
N ALA A 184 6.02 -6.10 -2.97
CA ALA A 184 5.14 -6.94 -2.17
C ALA A 184 5.92 -7.95 -1.34
N THR A 185 5.31 -8.44 -0.26
CA THR A 185 5.90 -9.47 0.61
C THR A 185 4.83 -10.45 1.06
N ARG A 186 5.20 -11.72 1.23
CA ARG A 186 4.32 -12.74 1.79
C ARG A 186 4.73 -13.11 3.21
N ASP A 187 3.77 -13.63 3.97
CA ASP A 187 4.07 -14.29 5.24
C ASP A 187 4.70 -15.67 5.01
N ARG A 188 5.20 -16.28 6.09
CA ARG A 188 5.89 -17.57 6.00
C ARG A 188 4.99 -18.75 5.62
N GLN A 189 3.68 -18.57 5.76
CA GLN A 189 2.69 -19.63 5.53
C GLN A 189 2.04 -19.51 4.14
N ASP A 190 2.43 -18.51 3.35
CA ASP A 190 1.83 -18.19 2.07
C ASP A 190 0.31 -17.89 2.17
N LEU A 191 -0.16 -17.47 3.34
CA LEU A 191 -1.59 -17.20 3.57
C LEU A 191 -1.92 -15.72 3.47
N ARG A 192 -0.91 -14.85 3.48
CA ARG A 192 -1.11 -13.40 3.40
C ARG A 192 -0.04 -12.74 2.55
N MET A 193 -0.43 -11.67 1.87
CA MET A 193 0.46 -10.84 1.07
C MET A 193 0.25 -9.37 1.43
N ASN A 194 1.34 -8.70 1.77
CA ASN A 194 1.37 -7.24 1.83
C ASN A 194 1.79 -6.72 0.47
N VAL A 195 1.02 -5.79 -0.06
CA VAL A 195 1.32 -5.06 -1.28
C VAL A 195 1.53 -3.60 -0.93
N PHE A 196 2.56 -3.00 -1.50
CA PHE A 196 2.96 -1.66 -1.17
C PHE A 196 2.86 -0.72 -2.37
N LEU A 197 2.24 0.43 -2.12
CA LEU A 197 2.00 1.46 -3.13
C LEU A 197 2.46 2.84 -2.64
N LEU A 198 2.95 3.66 -3.57
CA LEU A 198 3.36 5.05 -3.33
C LEU A 198 2.56 5.99 -4.20
N ASN A 199 2.02 7.06 -3.63
CA ASN A 199 1.39 8.10 -4.41
C ASN A 199 2.46 8.92 -5.14
N VAL A 200 2.45 8.78 -6.46
CA VAL A 200 3.38 9.47 -7.37
C VAL A 200 2.74 10.67 -8.04
N HIS A 201 1.51 11.01 -7.71
CA HIS A 201 0.81 12.15 -8.28
C HIS A 201 0.97 13.42 -7.42
N THR A 202 1.11 13.26 -6.11
CA THR A 202 1.19 14.39 -5.17
C THR A 202 2.66 14.81 -4.94
N PRO A 203 3.05 16.07 -5.24
CA PRO A 203 4.44 16.52 -5.10
C PRO A 203 5.03 16.36 -3.70
N HIS A 204 4.20 16.49 -2.66
CA HIS A 204 4.62 16.22 -1.29
C HIS A 204 5.04 14.76 -1.10
N CYS A 205 4.19 13.82 -1.49
CA CYS A 205 4.48 12.38 -1.41
C CYS A 205 5.70 12.01 -2.27
N GLN A 206 5.79 12.59 -3.46
CA GLN A 206 7.00 12.48 -4.28
C GLN A 206 8.24 12.95 -3.52
N GLN A 207 8.25 14.08 -2.82
CA GLN A 207 9.45 14.54 -2.09
C GLN A 207 9.84 13.61 -0.93
N LEU A 208 8.87 12.94 -0.29
CA LEU A 208 9.14 11.96 0.78
C LEU A 208 9.95 10.76 0.29
N PHE A 209 9.65 10.30 -0.93
CA PHE A 209 10.26 9.09 -1.48
C PHE A 209 11.36 9.40 -2.50
N LEU A 210 11.17 10.44 -3.32
CA LEU A 210 12.01 10.85 -4.45
C LEU A 210 13.25 11.68 -4.11
N ARG A 211 13.49 12.07 -2.84
CA ARG A 211 14.75 12.76 -2.45
C ARG A 211 16.03 11.94 -2.67
N LYS A 212 15.92 10.65 -3.03
CA LYS A 212 17.03 9.81 -3.52
C LYS A 212 16.92 9.38 -4.99
N PHE A 213 15.98 9.96 -5.74
CA PHE A 213 15.68 9.60 -7.13
C PHE A 213 16.22 10.63 -8.15
N THR A 214 17.07 11.57 -7.72
CA THR A 214 18.00 12.21 -8.66
C THR A 214 18.97 11.14 -9.16
N ILE A 215 18.62 10.59 -10.32
CA ILE A 215 19.59 9.96 -11.21
C ILE A 215 20.49 11.12 -11.65
N ASP A 216 21.75 11.10 -11.21
CA ASP A 216 22.82 11.81 -11.91
C ASP A 216 23.03 11.18 -13.30
#